data_AF-A0A7J9XX23-F1
#
_entry.id   AF-A0A7J9XX23-F1
#
_cell.length_a   1.000
_cell.length_b   1.000
_cell.length_c   1.000
_cell.angle_alpha   90.00
_cell.angle_beta   90.00
_cell.angle_gamma   90.00
#
_symmetry.space_group_name_H-M   'P 1'
#
loop_
_entity.id
_entity.type
_entity.pdbx_description
1 polymer ?
#
loop_
_entity_poly.entity_id
_entity_poly.type
_entity_poly.pdbx_seq_one_letter_code
_entity_poly.pdbx_strand_id
1 'polypeptide(L)'
;MAVSKSPLRAGHPPTLMAQGRPLDASPDCLGELRSSADVADDGGELRRRLVEDGYLFLPGFLEERAVLDARRSVTDRLFQEGLTDAAYPADLAVAPEGIGLQFKPELSHDNPALHSLLYTGRMIELYERLLQGEVRHYDYTWMRVVAPGHGTQPHGDVVFMGRGTHDLYTAWVPLG
;
A
#
# COMPACT_ATOMS: atom_id res chain seq x y z
N MET A 1 -28.39 14.79 10.81
CA MET A 1 -27.32 15.21 11.73
C MET A 1 -26.02 15.22 10.95
N ALA A 2 -25.50 16.41 10.67
CA ALA A 2 -24.24 16.57 9.95
C ALA A 2 -23.08 16.23 10.90
N VAL A 3 -22.28 15.22 10.55
CA VAL A 3 -21.03 14.92 11.25
C VAL A 3 -20.05 16.05 10.91
N SER A 4 -19.80 16.90 11.89
CA SER A 4 -18.75 17.92 11.84
C SER A 4 -17.42 17.23 11.60
N LYS A 5 -16.84 17.40 10.41
CA LYS A 5 -15.41 17.15 10.16
C LYS A 5 -14.64 18.17 11.00
N SER A 6 -14.25 17.78 12.21
CA SER A 6 -13.30 18.55 13.00
C SER A 6 -12.00 18.67 12.20
N PRO A 7 -11.48 19.88 11.96
CA PRO A 7 -10.17 20.03 11.35
C PRO A 7 -9.13 19.41 12.29
N LEU A 8 -8.29 18.53 11.75
CA LEU A 8 -7.11 18.03 12.44
C LEU A 8 -6.36 19.25 12.98
N ARG A 9 -6.29 19.39 14.31
CA ARG A 9 -5.44 20.40 14.94
C ARG A 9 -4.02 20.18 14.42
N ALA A 10 -3.35 21.26 13.99
CA ALA A 10 -1.92 21.28 13.75
C ALA A 10 -1.19 21.07 15.09
N GLY A 11 -1.23 19.84 15.60
CA GLY A 11 -0.35 19.36 16.65
C GLY A 11 0.98 18.98 16.03
N HIS A 12 2.04 18.99 16.83
CA HIS A 12 3.28 18.35 16.41
C HIS A 12 2.95 16.90 16.00
N PRO A 13 3.50 16.40 14.88
CA PRO A 13 3.31 15.01 14.51
C PRO A 13 3.72 14.13 15.69
N PRO A 14 3.00 13.03 15.96
CA PRO A 14 3.41 12.11 17.01
C PRO A 14 4.84 11.66 16.75
N THR A 15 5.62 11.44 17.81
CA THR A 15 6.97 10.88 17.69
C THR A 15 6.89 9.57 16.91
N LEU A 16 7.46 9.55 15.72
CA LEU A 16 7.50 8.36 14.89
C LEU A 16 8.51 7.38 15.49
N MET A 17 8.11 6.11 15.60
CA MET A 17 8.92 5.06 16.20
C MET A 17 9.17 3.95 15.18
N ALA A 18 10.40 3.44 15.13
CA ALA A 18 10.75 2.22 14.41
C ALA A 18 11.60 1.34 15.32
N GLN A 19 11.18 0.07 15.49
CA GLN A 19 11.89 -0.91 16.32
C GLN A 19 12.18 -0.39 17.75
N GLY A 20 11.21 0.31 18.36
CA GLY A 20 11.34 0.88 19.70
C GLY A 20 12.27 2.10 19.80
N ARG A 21 12.74 2.65 18.67
CA ARG A 21 13.58 3.84 18.62
C ARG A 21 12.84 5.00 17.96
N PRO A 22 12.96 6.23 18.48
CA PRO A 22 12.43 7.40 17.79
C PRO A 22 13.16 7.60 16.47
N LEU A 23 12.41 7.92 15.42
CA LEU A 23 12.97 8.35 14.15
C LEU A 23 13.36 9.82 14.23
N ASP A 24 14.44 10.18 13.54
CA ASP A 24 14.82 11.58 13.36
C ASP A 24 13.81 12.24 12.42
N ALA A 25 13.08 13.22 12.95
CA ALA A 25 12.09 14.01 12.22
C ALA A 25 12.69 15.30 11.61
N SER A 26 14.01 15.44 11.62
CA SER A 26 14.70 16.53 10.93
C SER A 26 14.38 16.50 9.43
N PRO A 27 14.34 17.67 8.74
CA PRO A 27 14.01 17.73 7.31
C PRO A 27 14.92 16.91 6.41
N ASP A 28 16.15 16.60 6.85
CA ASP A 28 17.11 15.80 6.10
C ASP A 28 16.82 14.28 6.20
N CYS A 29 16.01 13.87 7.18
CA CYS A 29 15.67 12.47 7.47
C CYS A 29 14.19 12.15 7.21
N LEU A 30 13.30 13.14 7.26
CA LEU A 30 11.86 12.99 7.06
C LEU A 30 11.32 14.10 6.17
N GLY A 31 10.61 13.71 5.11
CA GLY A 31 10.00 14.64 4.15
C GLY A 31 8.76 14.04 3.48
N GLU A 32 8.11 14.86 2.66
CA GLU A 32 6.98 14.41 1.84
C GLU A 32 7.46 13.67 0.60
N LEU A 33 6.65 12.70 0.14
CA LEU A 33 6.90 12.03 -1.13
C LEU A 33 6.59 12.97 -2.29
N ARG A 34 7.46 13.03 -3.29
CA ARG A 34 7.21 13.75 -4.54
C ARG A 34 6.11 13.03 -5.32
N SER A 35 5.00 13.72 -5.57
CA SER A 35 3.94 13.20 -6.44
C SER A 35 4.43 13.04 -7.87
N SER A 36 4.05 11.93 -8.50
CA SER A 36 4.24 11.62 -9.92
C SER A 36 2.92 11.47 -10.68
N ALA A 37 1.80 11.89 -10.07
CA ALA A 37 0.50 11.81 -10.70
C ALA A 37 0.38 12.69 -11.96
N ASP A 38 1.13 13.78 -12.03
CA ASP A 38 1.19 14.71 -13.18
C ASP A 38 1.77 14.07 -14.45
N VAL A 39 2.54 12.99 -14.29
CA VAL A 39 3.30 12.32 -15.36
C VAL A 39 2.96 10.83 -15.44
N ALA A 40 1.82 10.42 -14.89
CA ALA A 40 1.45 9.01 -14.78
C ALA A 40 1.35 8.27 -16.14
N ASP A 41 1.19 9.01 -17.23
CA ASP A 41 1.13 8.48 -18.59
C ASP A 41 2.41 8.75 -19.41
N ASP A 42 3.43 9.41 -18.82
CA ASP A 42 4.75 9.63 -19.43
C ASP A 42 5.76 8.62 -18.88
N GLY A 43 5.88 7.47 -19.54
CA GLY A 43 6.84 6.44 -19.14
C GLY A 43 8.30 6.91 -19.11
N GLY A 44 8.68 7.90 -19.94
CA GLY A 44 10.04 8.44 -19.97
C GLY A 44 10.36 9.20 -18.69
N GLU A 45 9.45 10.10 -18.30
CA GLU A 45 9.58 10.88 -17.07
C GLU A 45 9.41 10.02 -15.82
N LEU A 46 8.52 9.02 -15.84
CA LEU A 46 8.42 8.02 -14.76
C LEU A 46 9.73 7.28 -14.53
N ARG A 47 10.39 6.81 -15.60
CA ARG A 47 11.73 6.19 -15.48
C ARG A 47 12.75 7.17 -14.93
N ARG A 48 12.74 8.43 -15.39
CA ARG A 48 13.66 9.47 -14.90
C ARG A 48 13.49 9.69 -13.39
N ARG A 49 12.26 9.86 -12.90
CA ARG A 49 11.96 10.02 -11.46
C ARG A 49 12.30 8.77 -10.67
N LEU A 50 12.05 7.58 -11.20
CA LEU A 50 12.39 6.34 -10.52
C LEU A 50 13.91 6.17 -10.34
N VAL A 51 14.72 6.60 -11.31
CA VAL A 51 16.19 6.63 -11.18
C VAL A 51 16.66 7.71 -10.19
N GLU A 52 16.03 8.88 -10.21
CA GLU A 52 16.36 10.02 -9.34
C GLU A 52 16.00 9.75 -7.87
N ASP A 53 14.77 9.32 -7.63
CA ASP A 53 14.14 9.26 -6.31
C ASP A 53 14.12 7.83 -5.73
N GLY A 54 14.26 6.79 -6.57
CA GLY A 54 14.16 5.38 -6.15
C GLY A 54 12.72 4.89 -5.93
N TYR A 55 11.72 5.73 -6.14
CA TYR A 55 10.30 5.39 -6.01
C TYR A 55 9.41 6.22 -6.96
N LEU A 56 8.13 5.84 -7.04
CA LEU A 56 7.08 6.65 -7.65
C LEU A 56 5.90 6.73 -6.68
N PHE A 57 5.41 7.93 -6.39
CA PHE A 57 4.20 8.15 -5.60
C PHE A 57 3.08 8.65 -6.49
N LEU A 58 2.01 7.86 -6.64
CA LEU A 58 0.93 8.09 -7.60
C LEU A 58 -0.43 8.25 -6.88
N PRO A 59 -0.66 9.38 -6.16
CA PRO A 59 -1.90 9.61 -5.45
C PRO A 59 -3.10 9.67 -6.42
N GLY A 60 -4.18 8.96 -6.08
CA GLY A 60 -5.41 8.94 -6.89
C GLY A 60 -5.29 8.23 -8.24
N PHE A 61 -4.24 7.44 -8.45
CA PHE A 61 -4.00 6.77 -9.74
C PHE A 61 -4.93 5.59 -10.03
N LEU A 62 -5.29 4.83 -8.99
CA LEU A 62 -6.28 3.76 -9.09
C LEU A 62 -7.68 4.32 -8.84
N GLU A 63 -8.67 3.72 -9.50
CA GLU A 63 -10.05 4.16 -9.40
C GLU A 63 -10.60 3.91 -7.99
N GLU A 64 -11.19 4.94 -7.38
CA GLU A 64 -11.58 4.94 -5.98
C GLU A 64 -12.55 3.81 -5.65
N ARG A 65 -13.55 3.56 -6.50
CA ARG A 65 -14.52 2.50 -6.28
C ARG A 65 -13.87 1.12 -6.33
N ALA A 66 -12.95 0.86 -7.25
CA ALA A 66 -12.21 -0.41 -7.29
C ALA A 66 -11.38 -0.64 -6.03
N VAL A 67 -10.77 0.42 -5.47
CA VAL A 67 -10.07 0.36 -4.17
C VAL A 67 -11.04 0.03 -3.04
N LEU A 68 -12.20 0.69 -2.99
CA LEU A 68 -13.21 0.46 -1.96
C LEU A 68 -13.87 -0.92 -2.05
N ASP A 69 -14.07 -1.45 -3.25
CA ASP A 69 -14.60 -2.80 -3.47
C ASP A 69 -13.59 -3.87 -3.01
N ALA A 70 -12.29 -3.69 -3.34
CA ALA A 70 -11.23 -4.56 -2.82
C ALA A 70 -11.09 -4.46 -1.30
N ARG A 71 -11.17 -3.24 -0.73
CA ARG A 71 -11.21 -3.00 0.70
C ARG A 71 -12.31 -3.81 1.37
N ARG A 72 -13.56 -3.63 0.91
CA ARG A 72 -14.72 -4.32 1.46
C ARG A 72 -14.54 -5.84 1.46
N SER A 73 -14.09 -6.39 0.32
CA SER A 73 -13.80 -7.83 0.21
C SER A 73 -12.80 -8.31 1.27
N VAL A 74 -11.73 -7.55 1.49
CA VAL A 74 -10.70 -7.86 2.49
C VAL A 74 -11.23 -7.74 3.92
N THR A 75 -11.90 -6.63 4.23
CA THR A 75 -12.37 -6.34 5.60
C THR A 75 -13.50 -7.26 6.03
N ASP A 76 -14.40 -7.64 5.11
CA ASP A 76 -15.48 -8.58 5.41
C ASP A 76 -14.93 -9.97 5.75
N ARG A 77 -13.87 -10.43 5.06
CA ARG A 77 -13.18 -11.69 5.37
C ARG A 77 -12.49 -11.63 6.73
N LEU A 78 -11.79 -10.53 7.03
CA LEU A 78 -11.18 -10.32 8.34
C LEU A 78 -12.23 -10.35 9.46
N PHE A 79 -13.37 -9.70 9.26
CA PHE A 79 -14.47 -9.69 10.21
C PHE A 79 -15.07 -11.08 10.43
N GLN A 80 -15.30 -11.85 9.35
CA GLN A 80 -15.81 -13.22 9.43
C GLN A 80 -14.87 -14.15 10.19
N GLU A 81 -13.56 -13.90 10.14
CA GLU A 81 -12.55 -14.64 10.90
C GLU A 81 -12.34 -14.11 12.33
N GLY A 82 -13.05 -13.07 12.74
CA GLY A 82 -12.90 -12.44 14.06
C GLY A 82 -11.59 -11.67 14.23
N LEU A 83 -10.96 -11.25 13.13
CA LEU A 83 -9.70 -10.50 13.11
C LEU A 83 -9.89 -8.98 13.13
N THR A 84 -11.14 -8.51 13.19
CA THR A 84 -11.52 -7.12 13.45
C THR A 84 -12.42 -7.08 14.69
N ASP A 85 -12.37 -5.97 15.44
CA ASP A 85 -13.21 -5.74 16.61
C ASP A 85 -14.68 -5.63 16.20
N ALA A 86 -15.51 -6.53 16.73
CA ALA A 86 -16.93 -6.63 16.43
C ALA A 86 -17.77 -5.44 16.95
N ALA A 87 -17.20 -4.59 17.81
CA ALA A 87 -17.85 -3.35 18.24
C ALA A 87 -17.87 -2.27 17.14
N TYR A 88 -17.10 -2.45 16.06
CA TYR A 88 -16.99 -1.51 14.94
C TYR A 88 -17.50 -2.13 13.64
N PRO A 89 -17.97 -1.31 12.69
CA PRO A 89 -18.19 -1.76 11.31
C PRO A 89 -16.92 -2.41 10.72
N ALA A 90 -17.10 -3.52 10.00
CA ALA A 90 -16.01 -4.30 9.42
C ALA A 90 -15.08 -3.45 8.53
N ASP A 91 -15.66 -2.53 7.75
CA ASP A 91 -14.95 -1.66 6.82
C ASP A 91 -14.02 -0.63 7.49
N LEU A 92 -14.10 -0.45 8.82
CA LEU A 92 -13.12 0.33 9.57
C LEU A 92 -11.85 -0.47 9.91
N ALA A 93 -11.89 -1.80 9.76
CA ALA A 93 -10.77 -2.71 10.03
C ALA A 93 -10.09 -2.49 11.39
N VAL A 94 -10.87 -2.14 12.41
CA VAL A 94 -10.34 -1.90 13.76
C VAL A 94 -9.80 -3.22 14.31
N ALA A 95 -8.52 -3.24 14.66
CA ALA A 95 -7.87 -4.41 15.24
C ALA A 95 -8.40 -4.68 16.67
N PRO A 96 -8.75 -5.92 17.04
CA PRO A 96 -9.04 -6.28 18.42
C PRO A 96 -7.86 -5.99 19.35
N GLU A 97 -8.13 -5.71 20.63
CA GLU A 97 -7.08 -5.51 21.61
C GLU A 97 -6.17 -6.74 21.72
N GLY A 98 -4.85 -6.51 21.69
CA GLY A 98 -3.84 -7.57 21.84
C GLY A 98 -3.62 -8.44 20.60
N ILE A 99 -4.31 -8.19 19.46
CA ILE A 99 -4.05 -8.94 18.23
C ILE A 99 -2.66 -8.60 17.66
N GLY A 100 -1.88 -9.62 17.34
CA GLY A 100 -0.53 -9.50 16.77
C GLY A 100 -0.45 -9.77 15.26
N LEU A 101 -1.56 -9.56 14.53
CA LEU A 101 -1.64 -9.86 13.09
C LEU A 101 -0.73 -8.91 12.30
N GLN A 102 0.02 -9.44 11.34
CA GLN A 102 0.94 -8.64 10.49
C GLN A 102 0.83 -8.98 9.01
N PHE A 103 0.60 -10.26 8.72
CA PHE A 103 0.68 -10.81 7.38
C PHE A 103 -0.42 -11.87 7.23
N LYS A 104 -1.20 -11.80 6.16
CA LYS A 104 -2.31 -12.73 5.90
C LYS A 104 -2.54 -12.91 4.39
N PRO A 105 -1.61 -13.58 3.68
CA PRO A 105 -1.67 -13.73 2.22
C PRO A 105 -2.95 -14.44 1.76
N GLU A 106 -3.59 -15.24 2.62
CA GLU A 106 -4.82 -15.98 2.33
C GLU A 106 -5.98 -15.05 1.94
N LEU A 107 -5.96 -13.78 2.35
CA LEU A 107 -6.97 -12.80 1.95
C LEU A 107 -6.89 -12.44 0.45
N SER A 108 -5.73 -12.67 -0.18
CA SER A 108 -5.58 -12.49 -1.61
C SER A 108 -6.12 -13.68 -2.40
N HIS A 109 -6.15 -14.88 -1.82
CA HIS A 109 -6.65 -16.06 -2.52
C HIS A 109 -8.13 -15.91 -2.85
N ASP A 110 -8.52 -16.31 -4.06
CA ASP A 110 -9.90 -16.26 -4.55
C ASP A 110 -10.58 -14.91 -4.28
N ASN A 111 -9.88 -13.80 -4.51
CA ASN A 111 -10.37 -12.45 -4.28
C ASN A 111 -10.49 -11.64 -5.58
N PRO A 112 -11.58 -11.80 -6.37
CA PRO A 112 -11.73 -11.18 -7.67
C PRO A 112 -11.65 -9.65 -7.65
N ALA A 113 -12.19 -9.00 -6.61
CA ALA A 113 -12.13 -7.54 -6.47
C ALA A 113 -10.67 -7.06 -6.30
N LEU A 114 -9.90 -7.75 -5.46
CA LEU A 114 -8.48 -7.45 -5.27
C LEU A 114 -7.67 -7.74 -6.54
N HIS A 115 -7.89 -8.89 -7.18
CA HIS A 115 -7.17 -9.26 -8.41
C HIS A 115 -7.47 -8.29 -9.55
N SER A 116 -8.73 -7.85 -9.71
CA SER A 116 -9.08 -6.84 -10.70
C SER A 116 -8.33 -5.53 -10.46
N LEU A 117 -8.19 -5.12 -9.20
CA LEU A 117 -7.45 -3.90 -8.84
C LEU A 117 -5.94 -4.01 -9.12
N LEU A 118 -5.33 -5.16 -8.79
CA LEU A 118 -3.87 -5.33 -8.80
C LEU A 118 -3.31 -5.85 -10.12
N TYR A 119 -4.05 -6.66 -10.86
CA TYR A 119 -3.52 -7.47 -11.96
C TYR A 119 -4.15 -7.16 -13.32
N THR A 120 -4.91 -6.07 -13.42
CA THR A 120 -5.55 -5.64 -14.67
C THR A 120 -5.50 -4.12 -14.84
N GLY A 121 -5.88 -3.64 -16.03
CA GLY A 121 -6.12 -2.21 -16.31
C GLY A 121 -4.93 -1.32 -16.00
N ARG A 122 -5.18 -0.18 -15.35
CA ARG A 122 -4.19 0.89 -15.12
C ARG A 122 -2.91 0.40 -14.43
N MET A 123 -2.98 -0.62 -13.58
CA MET A 123 -1.80 -1.17 -12.92
C MET A 123 -0.87 -1.85 -13.93
N ILE A 124 -1.42 -2.71 -14.79
CA ILE A 124 -0.64 -3.40 -15.83
C ILE A 124 -0.12 -2.38 -16.86
N GLU A 125 -0.99 -1.48 -17.32
CA GLU A 125 -0.60 -0.44 -18.29
C GLU A 125 0.51 0.48 -17.77
N LEU A 126 0.51 0.80 -16.46
CA LEU A 126 1.59 1.56 -15.83
C LEU A 126 2.93 0.84 -16.00
N TYR A 127 2.97 -0.46 -15.67
CA TYR A 127 4.20 -1.24 -15.76
C TYR A 127 4.62 -1.49 -17.20
N GLU A 128 3.69 -1.71 -18.13
CA GLU A 128 4.00 -1.83 -19.56
C GLU A 128 4.65 -0.56 -20.11
N ARG A 129 4.13 0.62 -19.73
CA ARG A 129 4.74 1.91 -20.09
C ARG A 129 6.09 2.12 -19.43
N LEU A 130 6.22 1.73 -18.17
CA LEU A 130 7.46 1.89 -17.39
C LEU A 130 8.59 0.99 -17.94
N LEU A 131 8.27 -0.27 -18.24
CA LEU A 131 9.22 -1.31 -18.69
C LEU A 131 9.35 -1.42 -20.21
N GLN A 132 8.52 -0.70 -20.98
CA GLN A 132 8.53 -0.69 -22.44
C GLN A 132 8.28 -2.06 -23.09
N GLY A 133 7.32 -2.81 -22.57
CA GLY A 133 6.97 -4.12 -23.11
C GLY A 133 5.92 -4.84 -22.31
N GLU A 134 5.67 -6.09 -22.67
CA GLU A 134 4.82 -6.99 -21.89
C GLU A 134 5.39 -7.18 -20.49
N VAL A 135 4.51 -7.23 -19.49
CA VAL A 135 4.88 -7.38 -18.09
C VAL A 135 4.21 -8.59 -17.48
N ARG A 136 4.79 -9.08 -16.39
CA ARG A 136 4.23 -10.18 -15.62
C ARG A 136 4.29 -9.84 -14.14
N HIS A 137 3.15 -9.95 -13.47
CA HIS A 137 3.08 -9.89 -12.02
C HIS A 137 3.43 -11.25 -11.39
N TYR A 138 3.75 -11.25 -10.11
CA TYR A 138 3.81 -12.48 -9.33
C TYR A 138 2.41 -13.07 -9.13
N ASP A 139 2.30 -14.40 -9.16
CA ASP A 139 1.08 -15.12 -8.78
C ASP A 139 0.82 -15.08 -7.26
N TYR A 140 1.63 -14.31 -6.52
CA TYR A 140 1.57 -14.16 -5.07
C TYR A 140 1.38 -12.68 -4.72
N THR A 141 0.43 -12.38 -3.84
CA THR A 141 0.22 -11.05 -3.25
C THR A 141 0.70 -11.07 -1.79
N TRP A 142 1.64 -10.19 -1.45
CA TRP A 142 2.08 -9.99 -0.07
C TRP A 142 1.06 -9.14 0.71
N MET A 143 -0.03 -9.78 1.14
CA MET A 143 -1.10 -9.10 1.84
C MET A 143 -0.70 -8.77 3.29
N ARG A 144 -0.61 -7.47 3.56
CA ARG A 144 -0.22 -6.92 4.86
C ARG A 144 -1.45 -6.47 5.62
N VAL A 145 -1.71 -7.09 6.76
CA VAL A 145 -2.75 -6.69 7.71
C VAL A 145 -2.08 -6.48 9.04
N VAL A 146 -1.61 -5.25 9.27
CA VAL A 146 -0.68 -4.94 10.34
C VAL A 146 -1.44 -4.30 11.50
N ALA A 147 -1.52 -5.03 12.61
CA ALA A 147 -2.05 -4.53 13.86
C ALA A 147 -1.12 -3.45 14.46
N PRO A 148 -1.65 -2.54 15.29
CA PRO A 148 -0.86 -1.46 15.90
C PRO A 148 0.39 -1.98 16.63
N GLY A 149 1.49 -1.24 16.53
CA GLY A 149 2.76 -1.56 17.20
C GLY A 149 3.68 -2.50 16.42
N HIS A 150 3.26 -2.99 15.26
CA HIS A 150 4.06 -3.85 14.40
C HIS A 150 4.56 -3.14 13.13
N GLY A 151 5.64 -3.65 12.55
CA GLY A 151 6.26 -3.09 11.35
C GLY A 151 7.30 -4.05 10.77
N THR A 152 7.79 -3.75 9.57
CA THR A 152 8.82 -4.57 8.90
C THR A 152 10.18 -3.90 8.97
N GLN A 153 11.23 -4.69 9.17
CA GLN A 153 12.59 -4.18 9.17
C GLN A 153 13.00 -3.70 7.77
N PRO A 154 13.91 -2.71 7.65
CA PRO A 154 14.44 -2.28 6.36
C PRO A 154 15.07 -3.45 5.59
N HIS A 155 14.68 -3.62 4.33
CA HIS A 155 15.21 -4.63 3.41
C HIS A 155 14.96 -4.18 1.96
N GLY A 156 15.55 -4.88 0.99
CA GLY A 156 15.24 -4.74 -0.43
C GLY A 156 14.64 -6.04 -0.98
N ASP A 157 13.61 -5.94 -1.82
CA ASP A 157 12.89 -7.12 -2.31
C ASP A 157 13.70 -7.91 -3.36
N VAL A 158 14.55 -7.23 -4.14
CA VAL A 158 15.27 -7.83 -5.28
C VAL A 158 16.15 -9.02 -4.89
N VAL A 159 16.72 -9.04 -3.68
CA VAL A 159 17.57 -10.15 -3.21
C VAL A 159 16.78 -11.43 -2.93
N PHE A 160 15.46 -11.32 -2.72
CA PHE A 160 14.55 -12.43 -2.47
C PHE A 160 13.72 -12.79 -3.70
N MET A 161 13.36 -11.77 -4.48
CA MET A 161 12.34 -11.85 -5.52
C MET A 161 12.88 -11.55 -6.92
N GLY A 162 14.18 -11.29 -7.11
CA GLY A 162 14.72 -10.88 -8.42
C GLY A 162 14.57 -11.92 -9.53
N ARG A 163 14.56 -13.23 -9.21
CA ARG A 163 14.53 -14.34 -10.19
C ARG A 163 15.54 -14.16 -11.36
N GLY A 164 16.66 -13.47 -11.11
CA GLY A 164 17.70 -13.20 -12.11
C GLY A 164 17.53 -11.92 -12.93
N THR A 165 16.44 -11.17 -12.74
CA THR A 165 16.24 -9.85 -13.35
C THR A 165 16.39 -8.71 -12.35
N HIS A 166 16.80 -7.54 -12.84
CA HIS A 166 16.78 -6.27 -12.10
C HIS A 166 15.55 -5.42 -12.47
N ASP A 167 14.78 -5.83 -13.47
CA ASP A 167 13.52 -5.18 -13.89
C ASP A 167 12.36 -5.69 -13.02
N LEU A 168 12.56 -5.63 -11.70
CA LEU A 168 11.59 -5.99 -10.68
C LEU A 168 11.21 -4.76 -9.87
N TYR A 169 9.92 -4.49 -9.79
CA TYR A 169 9.38 -3.35 -9.08
C TYR A 169 8.20 -3.75 -8.19
N THR A 170 8.13 -3.17 -7.00
CA THR A 170 7.08 -3.43 -6.02
C THR A 170 6.02 -2.31 -6.09
N ALA A 171 4.75 -2.68 -6.28
CA ALA A 171 3.61 -1.78 -6.09
C ALA A 171 3.05 -1.96 -4.67
N TRP A 172 3.00 -0.86 -3.90
CA TRP A 172 2.29 -0.80 -2.64
C TRP A 172 0.95 -0.10 -2.82
N VAL A 173 -0.14 -0.86 -2.75
CA VAL A 173 -1.51 -0.35 -2.92
C VAL A 173 -2.22 -0.31 -1.57
N PRO A 174 -2.42 0.87 -0.96
CA PRO A 174 -3.23 0.98 0.24
C PRO A 174 -4.71 0.74 -0.10
N LEU A 175 -5.40 -0.03 0.74
CA LEU A 175 -6.85 -0.27 0.62
C LEU A 175 -7.69 0.64 1.54
N GLY A 176 -7.08 1.70 2.08
CA GLY A 176 -7.71 2.68 2.99
C GLY A 176 -7.46 2.43 4.47
#